data_AF-A0A2D8C212-F1
#
_entry.id   AF-A0A2D8C212-F1
#
_cell.length_a   1.000
_cell.length_b   1.000
_cell.length_c   1.000
_cell.angle_alpha   90.00
_cell.angle_beta   90.00
_cell.angle_gamma   90.00
#
_symmetry.space_group_name_H-M   'P 1'
#
loop_
_entity.id
_entity.type
_entity.pdbx_description
1 polymer ?
#
loop_
_entity_poly.entity_id
_entity_poly.type
_entity_poly.pdbx_seq_one_letter_code
_entity_poly.pdbx_strand_id
1 'polypeptide(L)'
;MSLSALAKDAETKTFLVLFKSKELKAHQTSLKAIESQFSSFNTKTYSGNSELALLIEIPSCDFDECFLGDFLVTTGDQDIKLQEIAFRLFDMTESKRNLQLLLSAYQNNPDKKKIAKADKPSNPRP
;
A
#
# COMPACT_ATOMS: atom_id res chain seq x y z
N MET A 1 23.68 -6.94 34.31
CA MET A 1 23.09 -5.85 33.50
C MET A 1 22.50 -6.50 32.26
N SER A 2 21.21 -6.83 32.26
CA SER A 2 20.55 -7.44 31.10
C SER A 2 20.08 -6.31 30.18
N LEU A 3 20.59 -6.27 28.94
CA LEU A 3 20.15 -5.33 27.92
C LEU A 3 18.85 -5.87 27.31
N SER A 4 17.72 -5.47 27.88
CA SER A 4 16.41 -5.67 27.25
C SER A 4 16.34 -4.78 26.02
N ALA A 5 16.74 -5.30 24.86
CA ALA A 5 16.50 -4.65 23.58
C ALA A 5 14.98 -4.63 23.34
N LEU A 6 14.37 -3.45 23.47
CA LEU A 6 13.01 -3.21 23.00
C LEU A 6 13.06 -3.26 21.48
N ALA A 7 12.87 -4.44 20.89
CA ALA A 7 12.63 -4.58 19.47
C ALA A 7 11.37 -3.77 19.15
N LYS A 8 11.50 -2.67 18.42
CA LYS A 8 10.37 -2.06 17.73
C LYS A 8 9.76 -3.20 16.90
N ASP A 9 8.46 -3.47 17.08
CA ASP A 9 7.73 -4.33 16.17
C ASP A 9 8.13 -3.95 14.74
N ALA A 10 8.61 -4.92 13.98
CA ALA A 10 8.98 -4.70 12.60
C ALA A 10 7.72 -4.13 11.91
N GLU A 11 7.80 -2.88 11.46
CA GLU A 11 6.68 -2.21 10.81
C GLU A 11 6.21 -3.10 9.65
N THR A 12 4.92 -3.36 9.47
CA THR A 12 4.46 -4.24 8.38
C THR A 12 4.12 -3.39 7.16
N LYS A 13 4.59 -3.78 5.98
CA LYS A 13 4.15 -3.17 4.72
C LYS A 13 2.95 -3.93 4.16
N THR A 14 2.00 -3.19 3.62
CA THR A 14 0.81 -3.75 2.96
C THR A 14 0.87 -3.47 1.47
N PHE A 15 0.83 -4.53 0.67
CA PHE A 15 0.77 -4.44 -0.78
C PHE A 15 -0.60 -4.84 -1.29
N LEU A 16 -1.10 -4.12 -2.30
CA LEU A 16 -2.30 -4.45 -3.05
C LEU A 16 -1.91 -4.83 -4.48
N VAL A 17 -2.21 -6.07 -4.86
CA VAL A 17 -1.99 -6.59 -6.21
C VAL A 17 -3.34 -6.76 -6.89
N LEU A 18 -3.52 -6.15 -8.06
CA LEU A 18 -4.75 -6.24 -8.86
C LEU A 18 -4.50 -7.09 -10.10
N PHE A 19 -5.44 -7.99 -10.41
CA PHE A 19 -5.35 -8.92 -11.53
C PHE A 19 -6.51 -8.75 -12.49
N LYS A 20 -6.28 -9.01 -13.78
CA LYS A 20 -7.38 -9.17 -14.74
C LYS A 20 -7.74 -10.65 -14.88
N SER A 21 -9.03 -10.95 -14.84
CA SER A 21 -9.51 -12.33 -15.04
C SER A 21 -9.05 -12.95 -16.37
N LYS A 22 -8.92 -12.15 -17.43
CA LYS A 22 -8.43 -12.61 -18.74
C LYS A 22 -6.96 -13.04 -18.70
N GLU A 23 -6.11 -12.30 -18.00
CA GLU A 23 -4.67 -12.61 -17.85
C GLU A 23 -4.51 -13.89 -17.01
N LEU A 24 -5.20 -14.01 -15.87
CA LEU A 24 -5.13 -15.23 -15.04
C LEU A 24 -5.53 -16.50 -15.83
N LYS A 25 -6.57 -16.40 -16.67
CA LYS A 25 -7.00 -17.51 -17.53
C LYS A 25 -5.98 -17.85 -18.60
N ALA A 26 -5.35 -16.85 -19.22
CA ALA A 26 -4.32 -17.05 -20.23
C ALA A 26 -3.09 -17.80 -19.67
N HIS A 27 -2.74 -17.52 -18.41
CA HIS A 27 -1.65 -18.18 -17.69
C HIS A 27 -2.09 -19.42 -16.89
N GLN A 28 -3.32 -19.94 -17.13
CA GLN A 28 -3.85 -21.15 -16.48
C GLN A 28 -3.74 -21.13 -14.95
N THR A 29 -3.91 -19.96 -14.34
CA THR A 29 -3.81 -19.77 -12.89
C THR A 29 -5.09 -19.18 -12.31
N SER A 30 -5.14 -19.11 -10.98
CA SER A 30 -6.26 -18.52 -10.24
C SER A 30 -5.74 -17.68 -9.08
N LEU A 31 -6.58 -16.74 -8.62
CA LEU A 31 -6.24 -15.88 -7.49
C LEU A 31 -5.87 -16.70 -6.24
N LYS A 32 -6.58 -17.81 -6.00
CA LYS A 32 -6.30 -18.73 -4.89
C LYS A 32 -4.98 -19.50 -5.06
N ALA A 33 -4.64 -19.89 -6.29
CA ALA A 33 -3.37 -20.55 -6.58
C ALA A 33 -2.20 -19.60 -6.34
N ILE A 34 -2.32 -18.33 -6.77
CA ILE A 34 -1.32 -17.29 -6.49
C ILE A 34 -1.21 -17.04 -4.98
N GLU A 35 -2.34 -16.83 -4.28
CA GLU A 35 -2.38 -16.62 -2.83
C GLU A 35 -1.64 -17.72 -2.05
N SER A 36 -1.80 -18.99 -2.45
CA SER A 36 -1.15 -20.12 -1.76
C SER A 36 0.38 -20.07 -1.80
N GLN A 37 0.97 -19.45 -2.82
CA GLN A 37 2.42 -19.28 -2.95
C GLN A 37 2.96 -18.21 -1.99
N PHE A 38 2.09 -17.34 -1.48
CA PHE A 38 2.40 -16.34 -0.46
C PHE A 38 1.95 -16.78 0.94
N SER A 39 1.69 -18.07 1.17
CA SER A 39 1.17 -18.61 2.43
C SER A 39 2.04 -18.36 3.67
N SER A 40 3.30 -17.96 3.49
CA SER A 40 4.17 -17.53 4.60
C SER A 40 3.89 -16.11 5.09
N PHE A 41 3.07 -15.35 4.36
CA PHE A 41 2.66 -13.98 4.68
C PHE A 41 1.18 -13.95 5.06
N ASN A 42 0.75 -12.87 5.69
CA ASN A 42 -0.67 -12.64 5.92
C ASN A 42 -1.31 -12.12 4.62
N THR A 43 -2.18 -12.93 4.01
CA THR A 43 -2.80 -12.63 2.72
C THR A 43 -4.31 -12.55 2.82
N LYS A 44 -4.91 -11.77 1.92
CA LYS A 44 -6.37 -11.74 1.75
C LYS A 44 -6.75 -11.51 0.31
N THR A 45 -7.60 -12.36 -0.23
CA THR A 45 -8.13 -12.22 -1.58
C THR A 45 -9.51 -11.56 -1.60
N TYR A 46 -9.74 -10.77 -2.65
CA TYR A 46 -11.01 -10.11 -2.92
C TYR A 46 -11.46 -10.47 -4.34
N SER A 47 -12.73 -10.85 -4.48
CA SER A 47 -13.34 -11.25 -5.75
C SER A 47 -14.87 -11.11 -5.70
N GLY A 48 -15.55 -11.38 -6.82
CA GLY A 48 -17.01 -11.32 -6.93
C GLY A 48 -17.46 -9.99 -7.53
N ASN A 49 -17.87 -9.04 -6.69
CA ASN A 49 -18.31 -7.70 -7.11
C ASN A 49 -17.18 -6.67 -7.20
N SER A 50 -15.95 -7.07 -6.86
CA SER A 50 -14.74 -6.26 -6.97
C SER A 50 -13.85 -6.80 -8.09
N GLU A 51 -12.89 -5.98 -8.51
CA GLU A 51 -11.73 -6.48 -9.24
C GLU A 51 -11.03 -7.59 -8.44
N LEU A 52 -10.37 -8.50 -9.16
CA LEU A 52 -9.59 -9.57 -8.53
C LEU A 52 -8.37 -8.96 -7.86
N ALA A 53 -8.30 -9.08 -6.54
CA ALA A 53 -7.23 -8.47 -5.77
C ALA A 53 -6.65 -9.43 -4.73
N LEU A 54 -5.35 -9.32 -4.53
CA LEU A 54 -4.61 -9.96 -3.45
C LEU A 54 -3.97 -8.87 -2.60
N LEU A 55 -4.29 -8.88 -1.32
CA LEU A 55 -3.65 -8.04 -0.31
C LEU A 55 -2.61 -8.90 0.41
N ILE A 56 -1.38 -8.39 0.53
CA ILE A 56 -0.25 -9.11 1.14
C ILE A 56 0.38 -8.21 2.19
N GLU A 57 0.50 -8.70 3.41
CA GLU A 57 1.20 -8.04 4.50
C GLU A 57 2.56 -8.70 4.71
N ILE A 58 3.62 -7.93 4.47
CA ILE A 58 5.01 -8.39 4.53
C ILE A 58 5.71 -7.62 5.65
N PRO A 59 6.38 -8.30 6.60
CA PRO A 59 7.20 -7.62 7.61
C PRO A 59 8.21 -6.68 6.93
N SER A 60 8.46 -5.48 7.45
CA SER A 60 9.40 -4.52 6.81
C SER A 60 10.83 -5.07 6.83
N CYS A 61 11.18 -5.73 5.74
CA CYS A 61 12.52 -5.83 5.18
C CYS A 61 12.63 -4.86 3.99
N ASP A 62 13.77 -4.82 3.28
CA ASP A 62 13.99 -4.04 2.06
C ASP A 62 13.13 -4.54 0.87
N PHE A 63 11.82 -4.59 1.09
CA PHE A 63 10.80 -5.08 0.18
C PHE A 63 10.00 -3.87 -0.31
N ASP A 64 10.05 -3.62 -1.61
CA ASP A 64 9.29 -2.57 -2.30
C ASP A 64 8.38 -3.19 -3.37
N GLU A 65 7.57 -2.36 -4.03
CA GLU A 65 6.66 -2.82 -5.08
C GLU A 65 7.41 -3.49 -6.24
N CYS A 66 8.62 -3.03 -6.55
CA CYS A 66 9.46 -3.56 -7.61
C CYS A 66 9.90 -4.99 -7.28
N PHE A 67 10.38 -5.21 -6.05
CA PHE A 67 10.77 -6.51 -5.56
C PHE A 67 9.60 -7.49 -5.54
N LEU A 68 8.41 -7.04 -5.10
CA LEU A 68 7.21 -7.88 -5.13
C LEU A 68 6.78 -8.21 -6.58
N GLY A 69 6.92 -7.26 -7.50
CA GLY A 69 6.62 -7.46 -8.92
C GLY A 69 7.54 -8.48 -9.61
N ASP A 70 8.82 -8.52 -9.20
CA ASP A 70 9.81 -9.49 -9.70
C ASP A 70 9.68 -10.88 -9.06
N PHE A 71 8.83 -11.04 -8.04
CA PHE A 71 8.61 -12.33 -7.40
C PHE A 71 8.08 -13.36 -8.42
N LEU A 72 8.73 -14.53 -8.48
CA LEU A 72 8.31 -15.60 -9.36
C LEU A 72 7.11 -16.34 -8.78
N VAL A 73 6.07 -16.46 -9.59
CA VAL A 73 4.88 -17.25 -9.29
C VAL A 73 4.74 -18.37 -10.32
N THR A 74 4.53 -19.59 -9.82
CA THR A 74 4.26 -20.75 -10.66
C THR A 74 2.83 -20.67 -11.18
N THR A 75 2.68 -20.74 -12.50
CA THR A 75 1.41 -20.71 -13.21
C THR A 75 1.38 -21.81 -14.27
N GLY A 76 0.47 -22.78 -14.14
CA GLY A 76 0.50 -23.98 -14.96
C GLY A 76 1.86 -24.70 -14.86
N ASP A 77 2.60 -24.73 -15.96
CA ASP A 77 3.92 -25.39 -16.08
C ASP A 77 5.10 -24.40 -16.13
N GLN A 78 4.89 -23.11 -15.86
CA GLN A 78 5.91 -22.08 -15.98
C GLN A 78 5.96 -21.16 -14.76
N ASP A 79 7.17 -20.74 -14.40
CA ASP A 79 7.39 -19.66 -13.43
C ASP A 79 7.50 -18.33 -14.18
N ILE A 80 6.65 -17.39 -13.79
CA ILE A 80 6.61 -16.04 -14.38
C ILE A 80 6.64 -15.00 -13.28
N LYS A 81 7.05 -13.78 -13.63
CA LYS A 81 7.07 -12.69 -12.65
C LYS A 81 5.65 -12.26 -12.30
N LEU A 82 5.40 -11.92 -11.04
CA LEU A 82 4.07 -11.49 -10.58
C LEU A 82 3.55 -10.30 -11.40
N GLN A 83 4.42 -9.35 -11.76
CA GLN A 83 4.07 -8.20 -12.59
C GLN A 83 3.60 -8.54 -14.02
N GLU A 84 3.89 -9.74 -14.54
CA GLU A 84 3.43 -10.17 -15.86
C GLU A 84 1.95 -10.59 -15.87
N ILE A 85 1.42 -10.99 -14.71
CA ILE A 85 0.01 -11.37 -14.54
C ILE A 85 -0.79 -10.37 -13.70
N ALA A 86 -0.10 -9.53 -12.92
CA ALA A 86 -0.71 -8.45 -12.17
C ALA A 86 -0.83 -7.21 -13.06
N PHE A 87 -2.04 -6.69 -13.17
CA PHE A 87 -2.28 -5.45 -13.90
C PHE A 87 -1.73 -4.23 -13.16
N ARG A 88 -1.79 -4.23 -11.82
CA ARG A 88 -1.25 -3.16 -10.97
C ARG A 88 -0.78 -3.72 -9.64
N LEU A 89 0.25 -3.08 -9.10
CA LEU A 89 0.78 -3.35 -7.78
C LEU A 89 0.99 -2.01 -7.05
N PHE A 90 0.54 -1.94 -5.79
CA PHE A 90 0.61 -0.72 -4.98
C PHE A 90 1.18 -1.01 -3.60
N ASP A 91 2.17 -0.22 -3.16
CA ASP A 91 2.51 -0.10 -1.74
C ASP A 91 1.47 0.82 -1.06
N MET A 92 0.55 0.20 -0.30
CA MET A 92 -0.49 0.92 0.42
C MET A 92 0.06 1.65 1.63
N THR A 93 1.16 1.17 2.21
CA THR A 93 1.85 1.80 3.33
C THR A 93 2.49 3.11 2.89
N GLU A 94 3.21 3.09 1.77
CA GLU A 94 3.80 4.29 1.19
C GLU A 94 2.70 5.28 0.73
N SER A 95 1.65 4.78 0.08
CA SER A 95 0.51 5.61 -0.33
C SER A 95 -0.12 6.35 0.85
N LYS A 96 -0.31 5.66 1.98
CA LYS A 96 -0.84 6.26 3.23
C LYS A 96 0.12 7.29 3.81
N ARG A 97 1.42 7.01 3.82
CA ARG A 97 2.46 7.94 4.28
C ARG A 97 2.48 9.21 3.44
N ASN A 98 2.49 9.07 2.12
CA ASN A 98 2.50 10.19 1.17
C ASN A 98 1.24 11.06 1.31
N LEU A 99 0.07 10.43 1.50
CA LEU A 99 -1.17 11.15 1.79
C LEU A 99 -1.10 11.95 3.10
N GLN A 100 -0.59 11.37 4.18
CA GLN A 100 -0.44 12.09 5.46
C GLN A 100 0.52 13.27 5.36
N LEU A 101 1.64 13.10 4.64
CA LEU A 101 2.58 14.20 4.37
C LEU A 101 1.89 15.33 3.60
N LEU A 102 1.12 15.02 2.56
CA LEU A 102 0.36 16.01 1.81
C LEU A 102 -0.64 16.75 2.71
N LEU A 103 -1.46 16.02 3.48
CA LEU A 103 -2.47 16.60 4.37
C LEU A 103 -1.85 17.52 5.43
N SER A 104 -0.74 17.09 6.03
CA SER A 104 -0.02 17.90 7.03
C SER A 104 0.58 19.16 6.42
N ALA A 105 1.13 19.10 5.20
CA ALA A 105 1.61 20.28 4.47
C ALA A 105 0.47 21.27 4.18
N TYR A 106 -0.72 20.77 3.80
CA TYR A 106 -1.90 21.62 3.59
C TYR A 106 -2.40 22.28 4.89
N GLN A 107 -2.40 21.56 6.01
CA GLN A 107 -2.87 22.09 7.30
C GLN A 107 -1.89 23.11 7.91
N ASN A 108 -0.59 22.91 7.69
CA ASN A 108 0.46 23.77 8.21
C ASN A 108 0.75 24.99 7.32
N ASN A 109 0.00 25.18 6.23
CA ASN A 109 0.20 26.28 5.31
C ASN A 109 -0.29 27.61 5.95
N PRO A 110 0.62 28.53 6.33
CA PRO A 110 0.30 29.70 7.15
C PRO A 110 -0.52 30.77 6.41
N ASP A 111 -0.60 30.71 5.09
CA ASP A 111 -1.31 31.69 4.26
C ASP A 111 -2.84 31.67 4.45
N LYS A 112 -3.41 30.57 4.99
CA LYS A 112 -4.83 30.53 5.40
C LYS A 112 -5.12 31.19 6.74
N LYS A 113 -4.11 31.44 7.59
CA LYS A 113 -4.32 32.02 8.95
C LYS A 113 -4.28 33.54 8.99
N LYS A 114 -3.88 34.24 7.93
CA LYS A 114 -3.78 35.71 7.91
C LYS A 114 -5.09 36.44 7.60
N ILE A 115 -6.07 35.78 6.99
CA ILE A 115 -7.35 36.43 6.62
C ILE A 115 -8.30 36.57 7.83
N ALA A 116 -8.14 35.76 8.88
CA ALA A 116 -9.04 35.78 10.04
C ALA A 116 -8.71 36.82 11.14
N LYS A 117 -7.65 37.62 10.98
CA LYS A 117 -7.24 38.64 11.98
C LYS A 117 -7.38 40.09 11.52
N ALA A 118 -7.89 40.34 10.31
CA ALA A 118 -7.98 41.67 9.73
C ALA A 118 -9.30 42.42 10.02
N ASP A 119 -10.31 41.78 10.63
CA ASP A 119 -11.59 42.42 10.97
C ASP A 119 -11.78 42.60 12.49
N LYS A 120 -10.95 43.44 13.11
CA LYS A 120 -11.38 44.15 14.32
C LYS A 120 -11.57 45.62 13.97
N PRO A 121 -12.81 46.13 13.85
CA PRO A 121 -13.03 47.56 13.69
C PRO A 121 -12.55 48.29 14.95
N SER A 122 -11.54 49.14 14.77
CA SER A 122 -11.12 50.12 15.76
C SER A 122 -12.19 51.19 15.87
N ASN A 123 -12.97 51.18 16.95
CA ASN A 123 -13.88 52.29 17.26
C ASN A 123 -13.08 53.45 17.89
N PRO A 124 -13.10 54.68 17.34
CA PRO A 124 -12.58 55.84 18.04
C PRO A 124 -13.63 56.34 19.04
N ARG A 125 -13.20 56.54 20.29
CA ARG A 125 -13.98 57.14 21.38
C ARG A 125 -14.20 58.65 21.12
N PRO A 126 -15.41 59.19 21.36
CA PRO A 126 -15.57 60.51 21.96
C PRO A 126 -15.54 60.45 23.50
#